data_AF-A0A9Q1CZM4-F1
#
_entry.id   AF-A0A9Q1CZM4-F1
#
_cell.length_a   1.000
_cell.length_b   1.000
_cell.length_c   1.000
_cell.angle_alpha   90.00
_cell.angle_beta   90.00
_cell.angle_gamma   90.00
#
_symmetry.space_group_name_H-M   'P 1'
#
loop_
_entity.id
_entity.type
_entity.pdbx_description
1 polymer ?
#
loop_
_entity_poly.entity_id
_entity_poly.type
_entity_poly.pdbx_seq_one_letter_code
_entity_poly.pdbx_strand_id
1 'polypeptide(L)'
;MEAKKRSGRQPMGGPSQAKRGRVGGDREGSPSLFEEELALPDEPEMEAESQEGQAGQDLIPIGNLAKERLYGRRDLGHAPPPPLQAQTDQLTFQQIDLDYYLGSPVAGMPGQSQGSAPIVRMFGVTDGGNSVCCHVHGFAPYLYVLAPAGFSSSHLSEFQKELNSAVLKDMRTNKDNLSAAVLAVDVTHKENLYGFRGIQPQDFLRITVATPRLIAAAKRLLEQGFKFGPFPAQKYATFEANIDFEIRFMVDSAVVGCCWIQLPAGRYRAREERGPGRPPRASQPR
;
A
#
# COMPACT_ATOMS: atom_id res chain seq x y z
N MET A 1 -19.19 65.94 34.73
CA MET A 1 -18.49 65.08 35.71
C MET A 1 -19.17 63.72 35.71
N GLU A 2 -18.34 62.68 35.50
CA GLU A 2 -18.42 61.25 35.85
C GLU A 2 -19.63 60.73 36.68
N ALA A 3 -20.11 59.48 36.61
CA ALA A 3 -19.75 58.24 35.89
C ALA A 3 -20.83 57.14 36.12
N LYS A 4 -20.72 56.05 35.33
CA LYS A 4 -21.01 54.61 35.64
C LYS A 4 -22.42 53.98 35.46
N LYS A 5 -22.42 53.00 34.53
CA LYS A 5 -22.90 51.58 34.57
C LYS A 5 -24.40 51.22 34.70
N ARG A 6 -24.85 50.43 33.70
CA ARG A 6 -25.46 49.06 33.73
C ARG A 6 -26.74 48.88 32.89
N SER A 7 -26.84 47.65 32.39
CA SER A 7 -27.81 46.99 31.50
C SER A 7 -29.31 47.18 31.77
N GLY A 8 -30.11 47.05 30.69
CA GLY A 8 -31.40 46.32 30.74
C GLY A 8 -32.61 46.98 30.07
N ARG A 9 -33.08 46.35 28.98
CA ARG A 9 -34.47 46.26 28.45
C ARG A 9 -35.32 47.53 28.21
N GLN A 10 -35.68 47.69 26.93
CA GLN A 10 -36.87 48.31 26.30
C GLN A 10 -38.21 47.94 26.99
N PRO A 11 -39.37 48.65 26.79
CA PRO A 11 -39.98 48.82 25.44
C PRO A 11 -41.00 49.97 25.18
N MET A 12 -41.50 49.98 23.93
CA MET A 12 -42.80 50.46 23.40
C MET A 12 -42.99 51.91 22.90
N GLY A 13 -43.43 51.99 21.64
CA GLY A 13 -44.13 53.14 21.03
C GLY A 13 -43.91 53.26 19.51
N GLY A 14 -44.69 52.55 18.68
CA GLY A 14 -44.63 52.57 17.19
C GLY A 14 -45.32 53.78 16.54
N PRO A 15 -45.92 53.70 15.33
CA PRO A 15 -45.78 52.70 14.24
C PRO A 15 -45.55 53.35 12.84
N SER A 16 -45.19 52.55 11.83
CA SER A 16 -45.77 52.53 10.45
C SER A 16 -44.88 51.68 9.53
N GLN A 17 -45.23 50.42 9.26
CA GLN A 17 -45.70 49.86 7.96
C GLN A 17 -44.80 50.21 6.76
N ALA A 18 -44.28 49.30 5.93
CA ALA A 18 -44.63 47.94 5.53
C ALA A 18 -43.34 47.23 5.03
N LYS A 19 -43.17 45.90 5.04
CA LYS A 19 -43.87 44.91 4.20
C LYS A 19 -43.52 43.48 4.67
N ARG A 20 -44.58 42.70 4.87
CA ARG A 20 -44.74 41.24 4.68
C ARG A 20 -43.71 40.27 5.29
N GLY A 21 -44.18 39.54 6.31
CA GLY A 21 -43.79 38.14 6.51
C GLY A 21 -44.94 37.21 6.12
N ARG A 22 -44.64 35.93 5.83
CA ARG A 22 -45.23 34.77 6.54
C ARG A 22 -44.51 33.45 6.17
N VAL A 23 -43.93 32.83 7.20
CA VAL A 23 -43.88 31.39 7.55
C VAL A 23 -43.09 30.42 6.67
N GLY A 24 -42.26 29.63 7.37
CA GLY A 24 -41.52 28.51 6.82
C GLY A 24 -42.35 27.25 6.62
N GLY A 25 -41.73 26.29 5.95
CA GLY A 25 -42.26 24.99 5.58
C GLY A 25 -41.42 24.48 4.43
N ASP A 26 -40.56 23.51 4.72
CA ASP A 26 -40.03 22.48 3.82
C ASP A 26 -39.60 22.94 2.43
N ARG A 27 -38.31 23.29 2.29
CA ARG A 27 -37.64 23.20 0.99
C ARG A 27 -37.26 21.76 0.74
N GLU A 28 -38.23 20.97 0.27
CA GLU A 28 -37.92 19.87 -0.64
C GLU A 28 -37.18 20.49 -1.84
N GLY A 29 -35.88 20.23 -1.92
CA GLY A 29 -35.09 20.60 -3.08
C GLY A 29 -35.56 19.76 -4.25
N SER A 30 -36.21 20.39 -5.23
CA SER A 30 -36.45 19.79 -6.53
C SER A 30 -35.10 19.32 -7.09
N PRO A 31 -34.97 18.05 -7.53
CA PRO A 31 -33.70 17.54 -8.03
C PRO A 31 -33.25 18.38 -9.23
N SER A 32 -31.95 18.62 -9.32
CA SER A 32 -31.39 19.30 -10.49
C SER A 32 -31.56 18.42 -11.73
N LEU A 33 -31.62 19.02 -12.93
CA LEU A 33 -31.77 18.30 -14.21
C LEU A 33 -30.76 17.14 -14.39
N PHE A 34 -29.63 17.22 -13.70
CA PHE A 34 -28.58 16.20 -13.68
C PHE A 34 -28.89 15.01 -12.75
N GLU A 35 -29.64 15.19 -11.66
CA GLU A 35 -30.08 14.10 -10.79
C GLU A 35 -31.24 13.29 -11.41
N GLU A 36 -32.06 13.91 -12.27
CA GLU A 36 -33.10 13.21 -13.05
C GLU A 36 -32.48 12.27 -14.10
N GLU A 37 -31.37 12.68 -14.73
CA GLU A 37 -30.68 11.88 -15.76
C GLU A 37 -30.00 10.63 -15.17
N LEU A 38 -29.57 10.69 -13.90
CA LEU A 38 -28.99 9.58 -13.14
C LEU A 38 -30.03 8.62 -12.53
N ALA A 39 -31.31 9.02 -12.50
CA ALA A 39 -32.39 8.24 -11.90
C ALA A 39 -33.12 7.33 -12.90
N LEU A 40 -32.73 7.35 -14.18
CA LEU A 40 -33.25 6.42 -15.19
C LEU A 40 -32.59 5.04 -14.99
N PRO A 41 -33.35 3.99 -14.64
CA PRO A 41 -32.82 2.63 -14.65
C PRO A 41 -32.53 2.23 -16.10
N ASP A 42 -31.32 1.72 -16.36
CA ASP A 42 -31.00 1.00 -17.59
C ASP A 42 -31.99 -0.18 -17.72
N GLU A 43 -32.95 -0.05 -18.63
CA GLU A 43 -33.92 -1.09 -18.93
C GLU A 43 -33.21 -2.36 -19.43
N PRO A 44 -33.55 -3.55 -18.91
CA PRO A 44 -33.01 -4.80 -19.41
C PRO A 44 -33.68 -5.15 -20.75
N GLU A 45 -32.94 -5.06 -21.85
CA GLU A 45 -33.35 -5.63 -23.15
C GLU A 45 -33.36 -7.16 -23.06
N MET A 46 -34.46 -7.72 -22.56
CA MET A 46 -34.73 -9.15 -22.53
C MET A 46 -35.55 -9.53 -23.76
N GLU A 47 -34.89 -10.22 -24.68
CA GLU A 47 -35.39 -11.34 -25.48
C GLU A 47 -36.72 -11.14 -26.25
N ALA A 48 -36.60 -10.83 -27.54
CA ALA A 48 -37.56 -11.23 -28.56
C ALA A 48 -36.85 -12.12 -29.60
N GLU A 49 -36.93 -13.43 -29.40
CA GLU A 49 -36.57 -14.41 -30.43
C GLU A 49 -37.65 -14.50 -31.52
N SER A 50 -37.17 -14.81 -32.73
CA SER A 50 -37.85 -15.42 -33.89
C SER A 50 -38.59 -14.51 -34.89
N GLN A 51 -37.91 -14.24 -36.01
CA GLN A 51 -38.42 -14.61 -37.35
C GLN A 51 -37.32 -14.58 -38.42
N GLU A 52 -37.30 -15.64 -39.21
CA GLU A 52 -36.29 -16.03 -40.21
C GLU A 52 -36.22 -15.08 -41.43
N GLY A 53 -35.01 -14.90 -41.97
CA GLY A 53 -34.76 -14.26 -43.26
C GLY A 53 -33.41 -14.69 -43.81
N GLN A 54 -33.44 -15.63 -44.75
CA GLN A 54 -32.32 -16.30 -45.41
C GLN A 54 -31.33 -15.33 -46.09
N ALA A 55 -30.04 -15.48 -45.82
CA ALA A 55 -28.97 -15.16 -46.77
C ALA A 55 -27.65 -15.89 -46.41
N GLY A 56 -27.24 -16.83 -47.27
CA GLY A 56 -25.83 -17.15 -47.53
C GLY A 56 -25.01 -17.82 -46.42
N GLN A 57 -25.32 -19.08 -46.10
CA GLN A 57 -24.39 -19.96 -45.38
C GLN A 57 -23.29 -20.47 -46.32
N ASP A 58 -22.21 -19.69 -46.49
CA ASP A 58 -20.90 -20.28 -46.81
C ASP A 58 -20.32 -20.85 -45.51
N LEU A 59 -20.85 -22.02 -45.12
CA LEU A 59 -20.35 -22.83 -44.01
C LEU A 59 -18.93 -23.30 -44.36
N ILE A 60 -17.92 -22.61 -43.83
CA ILE A 60 -16.57 -23.18 -43.76
C ILE A 60 -16.64 -24.35 -42.77
N PRO A 61 -16.35 -25.60 -43.16
CA PRO A 61 -16.42 -26.72 -42.24
C PRO A 61 -15.36 -26.56 -41.14
N ILE A 62 -15.81 -26.28 -39.91
CA ILE A 62 -14.98 -26.16 -38.70
C ILE A 62 -14.16 -27.45 -38.45
N GLY A 63 -14.51 -28.57 -39.08
CA GLY A 63 -13.81 -29.84 -38.97
C GLY A 63 -12.42 -29.91 -39.60
N ASN A 64 -12.04 -28.99 -40.50
CA ASN A 64 -10.74 -29.04 -41.19
C ASN A 64 -9.88 -27.76 -41.09
N LEU A 65 -10.33 -26.71 -40.39
CA LEU A 65 -9.46 -25.55 -40.11
C LEU A 65 -8.48 -25.78 -38.95
N ALA A 66 -8.69 -26.82 -38.16
CA ALA A 66 -7.85 -27.12 -36.99
C ALA A 66 -6.53 -27.84 -37.34
N LYS A 67 -6.27 -28.18 -38.62
CA LYS A 67 -5.20 -29.12 -38.95
C LYS A 67 -4.08 -28.68 -39.87
N GLU A 68 -4.06 -27.48 -40.47
CA GLU A 68 -2.97 -27.26 -41.45
C GLU A 68 -2.35 -25.87 -41.63
N ARG A 69 -2.77 -24.78 -40.98
CA ARG A 69 -2.13 -23.48 -41.28
C ARG A 69 -1.91 -22.43 -40.20
N LEU A 70 -2.20 -22.65 -38.92
CA LEU A 70 -2.01 -21.58 -37.92
C LEU A 70 -0.79 -21.65 -37.02
N TYR A 71 -0.19 -22.81 -36.77
CA TYR A 71 1.10 -22.86 -36.05
C TYR A 71 1.87 -24.08 -36.52
N GLY A 72 2.67 -23.92 -37.59
CA GLY A 72 3.89 -24.72 -37.65
C GLY A 72 4.57 -24.54 -36.31
N ARG A 73 4.93 -25.64 -35.64
CA ARG A 73 5.62 -25.64 -34.33
C ARG A 73 6.94 -24.87 -34.46
N ARG A 74 6.85 -23.55 -34.45
CA ARG A 74 7.94 -22.67 -34.04
C ARG A 74 7.78 -22.62 -32.55
N ASP A 75 8.70 -23.28 -31.89
CA ASP A 75 9.13 -23.09 -30.52
C ASP A 75 8.72 -21.69 -30.04
N LEU A 76 7.57 -21.57 -29.36
CA LEU A 76 7.04 -20.32 -28.81
C LEU A 76 7.90 -19.81 -27.62
N GLY A 77 9.07 -20.41 -27.43
CA GLY A 77 10.02 -20.03 -26.41
C GLY A 77 10.74 -18.73 -26.78
N HIS A 78 11.00 -17.90 -25.78
CA HIS A 78 11.93 -16.79 -25.94
C HIS A 78 13.30 -17.30 -26.38
N ALA A 79 14.05 -16.47 -27.09
CA ALA A 79 15.47 -16.73 -27.33
C ALA A 79 16.16 -16.98 -25.98
N PRO A 80 17.12 -17.93 -25.92
CA PRO A 80 17.82 -18.20 -24.68
C PRO A 80 18.54 -16.93 -24.20
N PRO A 81 18.53 -16.65 -22.89
CA PRO A 81 19.20 -15.47 -22.37
C PRO A 81 20.71 -15.55 -22.62
N PRO A 82 21.37 -14.43 -22.96
CA PRO A 82 22.82 -14.41 -23.05
C PRO A 82 23.45 -14.77 -21.70
N PRO A 83 24.65 -15.35 -21.67
CA PRO A 83 25.37 -15.62 -20.43
C PRO A 83 25.52 -14.32 -19.61
N LEU A 84 25.07 -14.33 -18.36
CA LEU A 84 25.07 -13.17 -17.47
C LEU A 84 26.15 -13.33 -16.39
N GLN A 85 27.17 -12.48 -16.41
CA GLN A 85 28.21 -12.44 -15.39
C GLN A 85 27.96 -11.30 -14.42
N ALA A 86 27.41 -11.63 -13.25
CA ALA A 86 26.93 -10.63 -12.29
C ALA A 86 28.00 -9.64 -11.80
N GLN A 87 29.28 -10.01 -11.85
CA GLN A 87 30.40 -9.16 -11.42
C GLN A 87 30.79 -8.10 -12.44
N THR A 88 30.57 -8.34 -13.73
CA THR A 88 31.03 -7.47 -14.83
C THR A 88 29.88 -6.81 -15.56
N ASP A 89 28.76 -7.51 -15.66
CA ASP A 89 27.67 -7.13 -16.54
C ASP A 89 26.66 -6.30 -15.76
N GLN A 90 26.15 -5.25 -16.39
CA GLN A 90 24.98 -4.53 -15.91
C GLN A 90 23.72 -5.20 -16.47
N LEU A 91 22.69 -5.35 -15.63
CA LEU A 91 21.39 -5.87 -16.06
C LEU A 91 20.36 -4.74 -16.10
N THR A 92 19.76 -4.52 -17.26
CA THR A 92 18.72 -3.51 -17.46
C THR A 92 17.46 -4.17 -18.01
N PHE A 93 16.32 -3.92 -17.37
CA PHE A 93 15.03 -4.50 -17.77
C PHE A 93 13.88 -3.53 -17.48
N GLN A 94 12.83 -3.60 -18.28
CA GLN A 94 11.59 -2.87 -18.04
C GLN A 94 10.73 -3.67 -17.06
N GLN A 95 10.39 -3.06 -15.92
CA GLN A 95 9.50 -3.66 -14.93
C GLN A 95 8.06 -3.69 -15.47
N ILE A 96 7.33 -4.77 -15.19
CA ILE A 96 5.93 -4.97 -15.60
C ILE A 96 5.04 -5.15 -14.36
N ASP A 97 5.47 -6.00 -13.42
CA ASP A 97 4.68 -6.33 -12.24
C ASP A 97 5.55 -6.45 -10.98
N LEU A 98 4.96 -6.19 -9.82
CA LEU A 98 5.57 -6.34 -8.51
C LEU A 98 4.66 -7.16 -7.61
N ASP A 99 5.25 -8.10 -6.88
CA ASP A 99 4.61 -8.70 -5.72
C ASP A 99 5.63 -8.85 -4.57
N TYR A 100 5.20 -9.41 -3.44
CA TYR A 100 6.13 -9.86 -2.42
C TYR A 100 5.79 -11.26 -1.91
N TYR A 101 6.79 -11.89 -1.31
CA TYR A 101 6.59 -13.10 -0.53
C TYR A 101 7.47 -13.06 0.73
N LEU A 102 7.15 -13.91 1.71
CA LEU A 102 7.99 -14.09 2.89
C LEU A 102 9.03 -15.18 2.61
N GLY A 103 10.31 -14.86 2.79
CA GLY A 103 11.41 -15.80 2.59
C GLY A 103 12.56 -15.57 3.54
N SER A 104 13.62 -16.37 3.40
CA SER A 104 14.79 -16.25 4.26
C SER A 104 15.53 -14.92 4.01
N PRO A 105 15.92 -14.20 5.07
CA PRO A 105 16.70 -12.98 4.94
C PRO A 105 18.09 -13.26 4.36
N VAL A 106 18.65 -12.26 3.69
CA VAL A 106 20.01 -12.31 3.14
C VAL A 106 20.96 -11.61 4.10
N ALA A 107 22.05 -12.28 4.46
CA ALA A 107 23.05 -11.74 5.37
C ALA A 107 23.59 -10.39 4.84
N GLY A 108 23.72 -9.41 5.74
CA GLY A 108 24.18 -8.07 5.42
C GLY A 108 23.11 -7.11 4.86
N MET A 109 21.87 -7.59 4.62
CA MET A 109 20.76 -6.71 4.24
C MET A 109 20.04 -6.15 5.48
N PRO A 110 19.47 -4.93 5.41
CA PRO A 110 18.66 -4.37 6.48
C PRO A 110 17.41 -5.22 6.81
N GLY A 111 16.84 -5.01 8.00
CA GLY A 111 15.62 -5.68 8.42
C GLY A 111 15.87 -6.91 9.30
N GLN A 112 15.08 -7.96 9.13
CA GLN A 112 15.19 -9.18 9.94
C GLN A 112 16.45 -9.97 9.57
N SER A 113 17.20 -10.41 10.58
CA SER A 113 18.35 -11.32 10.41
C SER A 113 17.98 -12.80 10.56
N GLN A 114 16.82 -13.09 11.17
CA GLN A 114 16.33 -14.45 11.43
C GLN A 114 14.83 -14.55 11.14
N GLY A 115 14.36 -15.76 10.89
CA GLY A 115 12.96 -16.04 10.54
C GLY A 115 12.65 -15.71 9.08
N SER A 116 11.44 -15.22 8.83
CA SER A 116 10.97 -14.85 7.50
C SER A 116 10.94 -13.33 7.34
N ALA A 117 11.49 -12.82 6.24
CA ALA A 117 11.51 -11.42 5.86
C ALA A 117 10.74 -11.20 4.54
N PRO A 118 10.09 -10.04 4.34
CA PRO A 118 9.46 -9.72 3.08
C PRO A 118 10.50 -9.48 1.98
N ILE A 119 10.28 -10.09 0.82
CA ILE A 119 11.12 -9.98 -0.37
C ILE A 119 10.23 -9.54 -1.51
N VAL A 120 10.55 -8.39 -2.11
CA VAL A 120 9.83 -7.87 -3.28
C VAL A 120 10.33 -8.61 -4.52
N ARG A 121 9.43 -9.12 -5.36
CA ARG A 121 9.77 -9.65 -6.68
C ARG A 121 9.32 -8.64 -7.73
N MET A 122 10.25 -8.26 -8.59
CA MET A 122 9.96 -7.49 -9.79
C MET A 122 10.04 -8.41 -10.99
N PHE A 123 8.96 -8.45 -11.76
CA PHE A 123 8.90 -9.13 -13.04
C PHE A 123 9.07 -8.12 -14.16
N GLY A 124 9.78 -8.51 -15.21
CA GLY A 124 9.99 -7.63 -16.33
C GLY A 124 10.72 -8.30 -17.49
N VAL A 125 11.08 -7.49 -18.49
CA VAL A 125 11.73 -7.95 -19.72
C VAL A 125 12.93 -7.08 -20.06
N THR A 126 14.04 -7.69 -20.50
CA THR A 126 15.16 -6.93 -21.05
C THR A 126 14.84 -6.40 -22.45
N ASP A 127 15.63 -5.45 -22.94
CA ASP A 127 15.54 -4.95 -24.32
C ASP A 127 15.69 -6.08 -25.37
N GLY A 128 16.44 -7.13 -25.02
CA GLY A 128 16.57 -8.34 -25.84
C GLY A 128 15.40 -9.32 -25.73
N GLY A 129 14.30 -8.96 -25.04
CA GLY A 129 13.11 -9.80 -24.88
C GLY A 129 13.25 -10.96 -23.90
N ASN A 130 14.23 -10.91 -22.98
CA ASN A 130 14.44 -11.94 -21.97
C ASN A 130 13.67 -11.61 -20.69
N SER A 131 12.87 -12.56 -20.19
CA SER A 131 12.15 -12.40 -18.93
C SER A 131 13.10 -12.37 -17.73
N VAL A 132 12.87 -11.43 -16.81
CA VAL A 132 13.66 -11.22 -15.60
C VAL A 132 12.75 -11.31 -14.37
N CYS A 133 13.21 -12.03 -13.34
CA CYS A 133 12.62 -12.02 -12.01
C CYS A 133 13.67 -11.53 -11.01
N CYS A 134 13.61 -10.25 -10.65
CA CYS A 134 14.52 -9.63 -9.70
C CYS A 134 13.95 -9.74 -8.29
N HIS A 135 14.75 -10.25 -7.35
CA HIS A 135 14.38 -10.35 -5.93
C HIS A 135 15.07 -9.24 -5.15
N VAL A 136 14.29 -8.29 -4.64
CA VAL A 136 14.78 -7.16 -3.85
C VAL A 136 14.63 -7.48 -2.37
N HIS A 137 15.74 -7.41 -1.65
CA HIS A 137 15.84 -7.72 -0.23
C HIS A 137 16.08 -6.44 0.57
N GLY A 138 15.81 -6.46 1.88
CA GLY A 138 16.18 -5.38 2.80
C GLY A 138 15.19 -4.23 2.90
N PHE A 139 13.96 -4.42 2.43
CA PHE A 139 12.87 -3.48 2.61
C PHE A 139 11.91 -3.97 3.69
N ALA A 140 11.60 -3.14 4.67
CA ALA A 140 10.72 -3.48 5.79
C ALA A 140 9.54 -2.50 5.86
N PRO A 141 8.32 -2.99 6.11
CA PRO A 141 7.13 -2.15 6.22
C PRO A 141 7.20 -1.27 7.47
N TYR A 142 6.57 -0.09 7.41
CA TYR A 142 6.52 0.83 8.54
C TYR A 142 5.22 1.63 8.56
N LEU A 143 4.89 2.17 9.74
CA LEU A 143 3.84 3.16 9.93
C LEU A 143 4.36 4.31 10.81
N TYR A 144 3.59 5.39 10.92
CA TYR A 144 3.92 6.50 11.81
C TYR A 144 2.87 6.73 12.90
N VAL A 145 3.31 7.27 14.03
CA VAL A 145 2.46 7.86 15.07
C VAL A 145 3.06 9.18 15.53
N LEU A 146 2.25 10.06 16.09
CA LEU A 146 2.76 11.26 16.76
C LEU A 146 3.51 10.87 18.03
N ALA A 147 4.67 11.48 18.27
CA ALA A 147 5.39 11.34 19.52
C ALA A 147 4.58 11.99 20.65
N PRO A 148 4.43 11.33 21.81
CA PRO A 148 3.68 11.91 22.92
C PRO A 148 4.42 13.10 23.55
N ALA A 149 3.69 13.99 24.23
CA ALA A 149 4.30 15.14 24.88
C ALA A 149 5.34 14.69 25.93
N GLY A 150 6.54 15.27 25.87
CA GLY A 150 7.66 14.88 26.74
C GLY A 150 8.42 13.62 26.29
N PHE A 151 8.13 13.10 25.08
CA PHE A 151 8.93 12.04 24.48
C PHE A 151 10.35 12.50 24.15
N SER A 152 11.30 11.59 24.27
CA SER A 152 12.72 11.84 24.01
C SER A 152 13.39 10.54 23.58
N SER A 153 14.59 10.62 23.00
CA SER A 153 15.32 9.46 22.49
C SER A 153 15.61 8.38 23.54
N SER A 154 15.64 8.73 24.84
CA SER A 154 15.78 7.76 25.94
C SER A 154 14.62 6.79 26.04
N HIS A 155 13.43 7.17 25.55
CA HIS A 155 12.22 6.37 25.63
C HIS A 155 12.02 5.43 24.43
N LEU A 156 12.82 5.56 23.36
CA LEU A 156 12.67 4.77 22.12
C LEU A 156 12.80 3.27 22.37
N SER A 157 13.82 2.86 23.12
CA SER A 157 14.08 1.45 23.43
C SER A 157 12.93 0.83 24.21
N GLU A 158 12.37 1.57 25.17
CA GLU A 158 11.23 1.10 25.97
C GLU A 158 9.95 1.01 25.14
N PHE A 159 9.66 2.04 24.32
CA PHE A 159 8.53 2.04 23.40
C PHE A 159 8.60 0.84 22.44
N GLN A 160 9.77 0.63 21.81
CA GLN A 160 9.99 -0.49 20.89
C GLN A 160 9.78 -1.83 21.60
N LYS A 161 10.37 -2.02 22.78
CA LYS A 161 10.27 -3.26 23.55
C LYS A 161 8.84 -3.58 23.94
N GLU A 162 8.09 -2.59 24.43
CA GLU A 162 6.70 -2.79 24.84
C GLU A 162 5.78 -3.05 23.65
N LEU A 163 5.94 -2.31 22.55
CA LEU A 163 5.13 -2.54 21.35
C LEU A 163 5.43 -3.90 20.72
N ASN A 164 6.71 -4.28 20.65
CA ASN A 164 7.13 -5.62 20.21
C ASN A 164 6.47 -6.71 21.06
N SER A 165 6.51 -6.57 22.39
CA SER A 165 5.91 -7.52 23.32
C SER A 165 4.39 -7.59 23.16
N ALA A 166 3.72 -6.45 22.97
CA ALA A 166 2.27 -6.38 22.79
C ALA A 166 1.84 -7.07 21.48
N VAL A 167 2.53 -6.78 20.37
CA VAL A 167 2.23 -7.38 19.06
C VAL A 167 2.47 -8.89 19.08
N LEU A 168 3.57 -9.36 19.69
CA LEU A 168 3.85 -10.80 19.80
C LEU A 168 2.82 -11.53 20.67
N LYS A 169 2.33 -10.92 21.75
CA LYS A 169 1.25 -11.50 22.59
C LYS A 169 -0.10 -11.54 21.88
N ASP A 170 -0.35 -10.59 20.99
CA ASP A 170 -1.57 -10.54 20.19
C ASP A 170 -1.62 -11.64 19.12
N MET A 171 -0.45 -12.11 18.68
CA MET A 171 -0.35 -13.20 17.72
C MET A 171 -0.79 -14.53 18.33
N ARG A 172 -1.90 -15.09 17.83
CA ARG A 172 -2.38 -16.43 18.21
C ARG A 172 -1.47 -17.57 17.74
N THR A 173 -0.73 -17.36 16.66
CA THR A 173 0.16 -18.38 16.07
C THR A 173 1.35 -17.70 15.39
N ASN A 174 2.57 -18.11 15.74
CA ASN A 174 3.79 -17.61 15.12
C ASN A 174 4.19 -18.49 13.92
N LYS A 175 3.40 -18.45 12.85
CA LYS A 175 3.64 -19.27 11.64
C LYS A 175 4.94 -18.89 10.91
N ASP A 176 5.34 -17.63 11.00
CA ASP A 176 6.46 -17.08 10.23
C ASP A 176 7.81 -17.18 10.96
N ASN A 177 7.83 -17.84 12.13
CA ASN A 177 8.99 -17.95 13.04
C ASN A 177 9.64 -16.58 13.32
N LEU A 178 8.80 -15.58 13.60
CA LEU A 178 9.23 -14.23 13.93
C LEU A 178 9.97 -14.20 15.26
N SER A 179 11.20 -13.69 15.26
CA SER A 179 11.98 -13.41 16.47
C SER A 179 11.60 -12.06 17.10
N ALA A 180 11.26 -11.08 16.26
CA ALA A 180 10.78 -9.77 16.66
C ALA A 180 9.68 -9.30 15.69
N ALA A 181 8.64 -8.67 16.22
CA ALA A 181 7.57 -8.05 15.45
C ALA A 181 7.90 -6.59 15.08
N VAL A 182 8.54 -5.85 15.98
CA VAL A 182 8.97 -4.45 15.76
C VAL A 182 10.50 -4.42 15.65
N LEU A 183 10.99 -4.01 14.48
CA LEU A 183 12.42 -4.03 14.14
C LEU A 183 13.14 -2.78 14.62
N ALA A 184 12.52 -1.62 14.48
CA ALA A 184 13.10 -0.34 14.83
C ALA A 184 12.00 0.70 15.11
N VAL A 185 12.33 1.68 15.94
CA VAL A 185 11.52 2.87 16.18
C VAL A 185 12.43 4.08 16.11
N ASP A 186 12.16 4.98 15.17
CA ASP A 186 12.98 6.17 14.90
C ASP A 186 12.14 7.45 15.06
N VAL A 187 12.76 8.54 15.53
CA VAL A 187 12.11 9.87 15.54
C VAL A 187 12.31 10.53 14.18
N THR A 188 11.24 11.08 13.62
CA THR A 188 11.24 11.80 12.35
C THR A 188 10.42 13.07 12.48
N HIS A 189 10.85 14.16 11.84
CA HIS A 189 10.11 15.43 11.86
C HIS A 189 9.23 15.48 10.60
N LYS A 190 7.91 15.50 10.78
CA LYS A 190 6.93 15.47 9.68
C LYS A 190 5.77 16.40 9.97
N GLU A 191 4.95 16.65 8.95
CA GLU A 191 3.72 17.42 9.05
C GLU A 191 2.54 16.54 8.66
N ASN A 192 1.41 16.75 9.33
CA ASN A 192 0.17 16.09 8.95
C ASN A 192 -0.43 16.76 7.72
N LEU A 193 -0.74 15.97 6.69
CA LEU A 193 -1.39 16.47 5.47
C LEU A 193 -2.84 16.92 5.74
N TYR A 194 -3.54 16.29 6.68
CA TYR A 194 -4.95 16.57 6.92
C TYR A 194 -5.15 17.81 7.80
N GLY A 195 -5.69 18.86 7.18
CA GLY A 195 -6.02 20.13 7.82
C GLY A 195 -4.82 21.08 7.91
N PHE A 196 -5.02 22.34 7.54
CA PHE A 196 -3.97 23.35 7.63
C PHE A 196 -3.82 23.85 9.07
N ARG A 197 -2.63 23.67 9.66
CA ARG A 197 -2.28 24.12 11.01
C ARG A 197 -1.09 25.08 11.04
N GLY A 198 -0.73 25.63 9.88
CA GLY A 198 0.55 26.29 9.66
C GLY A 198 1.67 25.30 9.31
N ILE A 199 2.86 25.84 9.02
CA ILE A 199 4.07 25.07 8.75
C ILE A 199 4.76 24.83 10.09
N GLN A 200 4.41 23.73 10.73
CA GLN A 200 4.94 23.32 12.03
C GLN A 200 5.23 21.82 12.01
N PRO A 201 6.49 21.43 11.74
CA PRO A 201 6.93 20.06 11.88
C PRO A 201 6.70 19.57 13.31
N GLN A 202 6.17 18.36 13.43
CA GLN A 202 5.98 17.65 14.69
C GLN A 202 6.86 16.41 14.71
N ASP A 203 7.16 15.94 15.92
CA ASP A 203 7.88 14.69 16.09
C ASP A 203 6.93 13.51 15.87
N PHE A 204 7.29 12.66 14.91
CA PHE A 204 6.64 11.40 14.61
C PHE A 204 7.58 10.25 14.93
N LEU A 205 7.04 9.16 15.46
CA LEU A 205 7.74 7.89 15.60
C LEU A 205 7.47 7.06 14.35
N ARG A 206 8.53 6.74 13.61
CA ARG A 206 8.52 5.75 12.53
C ARG A 206 8.68 4.37 13.15
N ILE A 207 7.67 3.54 13.03
CA ILE A 207 7.65 2.18 13.59
C ILE A 207 7.85 1.20 12.44
N THR A 208 9.03 0.59 12.37
CA THR A 208 9.34 -0.44 11.37
C THR A 208 8.99 -1.81 11.92
N VAL A 209 8.17 -2.57 11.20
CA VAL A 209 7.70 -3.90 11.59
C VAL A 209 8.26 -4.99 10.68
N ALA A 210 8.22 -6.23 11.15
CA ALA A 210 8.85 -7.35 10.47
C ALA A 210 8.15 -7.76 9.17
N THR A 211 6.82 -7.88 9.18
CA THR A 211 6.03 -8.29 8.00
C THR A 211 4.86 -7.35 7.77
N PRO A 212 4.38 -7.18 6.51
CA PRO A 212 3.32 -6.22 6.20
C PRO A 212 2.03 -6.46 7.00
N ARG A 213 1.73 -7.73 7.27
CA ARG A 213 0.57 -8.15 8.09
C ARG A 213 0.59 -7.57 9.50
N LEU A 214 1.77 -7.32 10.08
CA LEU A 214 1.90 -6.80 11.45
C LEU A 214 1.52 -5.31 11.56
N ILE A 215 1.45 -4.57 10.45
CA ILE A 215 0.98 -3.18 10.44
C ILE A 215 -0.43 -3.08 11.01
N ALA A 216 -1.34 -3.95 10.59
CA ALA A 216 -2.72 -3.94 11.07
C ALA A 216 -2.83 -4.25 12.57
N ALA A 217 -2.01 -5.19 13.07
CA ALA A 217 -1.97 -5.54 14.49
C ALA A 217 -1.39 -4.39 15.33
N ALA A 218 -0.25 -3.83 14.92
CA ALA A 218 0.39 -2.69 15.59
C ALA A 218 -0.55 -1.47 15.61
N LYS A 219 -1.18 -1.15 14.48
CA LYS A 219 -2.16 -0.07 14.36
C LYS A 219 -3.27 -0.22 15.38
N ARG A 220 -3.93 -1.38 15.41
CA ARG A 220 -5.06 -1.62 16.30
C ARG A 220 -4.66 -1.48 17.77
N LEU A 221 -3.51 -2.04 18.17
CA LEU A 221 -3.02 -1.95 19.55
C LEU A 221 -2.72 -0.49 19.96
N LEU A 222 -2.12 0.28 19.06
CA LEU A 222 -1.83 1.70 19.26
C LEU A 222 -3.11 2.55 19.38
N GLU A 223 -4.12 2.28 18.56
CA GLU A 223 -5.39 3.03 18.53
C GLU A 223 -6.35 2.66 19.67
N GLN A 224 -6.28 1.44 20.20
CA GLN A 224 -7.11 0.99 21.33
C GLN A 224 -6.61 1.54 22.67
N GLY A 225 -5.31 1.82 22.77
CA GLY A 225 -4.67 2.34 23.98
C GLY A 225 -3.39 1.58 24.26
N PHE A 226 -2.27 2.29 24.22
CA PHE A 226 -0.94 1.71 24.43
C PHE A 226 -0.23 2.42 25.60
N LYS A 227 0.37 1.64 26.48
CA LYS A 227 1.11 2.09 27.66
C LYS A 227 2.55 1.62 27.55
N PHE A 228 3.49 2.51 27.86
CA PHE A 228 4.90 2.17 27.98
C PHE A 228 5.58 3.15 28.95
N GLY A 229 6.55 2.64 29.73
CA GLY A 229 7.35 3.46 30.64
C GLY A 229 6.56 4.45 31.51
N PRO A 230 6.97 5.72 31.56
CA PRO A 230 6.30 6.74 32.36
C PRO A 230 5.01 7.28 31.69
N PHE A 231 4.72 6.92 30.44
CA PHE A 231 3.58 7.43 29.71
C PHE A 231 2.31 6.64 30.07
N PRO A 232 1.19 7.33 30.39
CA PRO A 232 -0.07 6.66 30.67
C PRO A 232 -0.60 5.95 29.42
N ALA A 233 -1.52 5.01 29.64
CA ALA A 233 -2.24 4.39 28.53
C ALA A 233 -2.99 5.46 27.73
N GLN A 234 -2.64 5.62 26.46
CA GLN A 234 -3.29 6.57 25.57
C GLN A 234 -3.40 6.03 24.16
N LYS A 235 -4.28 6.62 23.37
CA LYS A 235 -4.50 6.24 21.98
C LYS A 235 -3.54 7.02 21.10
N TYR A 236 -2.89 6.33 20.18
CA TYR A 236 -2.02 6.93 19.19
C TYR A 236 -2.72 6.92 17.84
N ALA A 237 -2.92 8.09 17.25
CA ALA A 237 -3.34 8.19 15.87
C ALA A 237 -2.24 7.63 14.97
N THR A 238 -2.61 6.71 14.10
CA THR A 238 -1.67 6.12 13.13
C THR A 238 -1.76 6.83 11.79
N PHE A 239 -0.62 6.95 11.13
CA PHE A 239 -0.50 7.58 9.83
C PHE A 239 0.18 6.61 8.87
N GLU A 240 -0.24 6.67 7.61
CA GLU A 240 0.33 5.88 6.52
C GLU A 240 0.28 4.34 6.73
N ALA A 241 -0.57 3.86 7.65
CA ALA A 241 -0.72 2.44 7.99
C ALA A 241 -1.60 1.63 6.99
N ASN A 242 -2.15 2.28 5.96
CA ASN A 242 -3.03 1.67 4.96
C ASN A 242 -2.46 1.83 3.54
N ILE A 243 -1.15 1.75 3.41
CA ILE A 243 -0.45 1.79 2.13
C ILE A 243 0.14 0.41 1.89
N ASP A 244 -0.15 -0.15 0.71
CA ASP A 244 0.32 -1.48 0.32
C ASP A 244 1.85 -1.53 0.27
N PHE A 245 2.40 -2.70 0.57
CA PHE A 245 3.84 -2.86 0.77
C PHE A 245 4.63 -2.59 -0.52
N GLU A 246 4.11 -3.05 -1.65
CA GLU A 246 4.66 -2.88 -2.99
C GLU A 246 4.63 -1.40 -3.41
N ILE A 247 3.50 -0.73 -3.16
CA ILE A 247 3.33 0.70 -3.47
C ILE A 247 4.28 1.52 -2.60
N ARG A 248 4.41 1.17 -1.32
CA ARG A 248 5.36 1.79 -0.41
C ARG A 248 6.80 1.64 -0.91
N PHE A 249 7.17 0.44 -1.34
CA PHE A 249 8.48 0.17 -1.92
C PHE A 249 8.74 1.01 -3.18
N MET A 250 7.75 1.14 -4.06
CA MET A 250 7.82 1.94 -5.27
C MET A 250 8.09 3.42 -4.97
N VAL A 251 7.33 4.00 -4.05
CA VAL A 251 7.49 5.41 -3.63
C VAL A 251 8.88 5.64 -3.01
N ASP A 252 9.29 4.80 -2.06
CA ASP A 252 10.55 4.99 -1.33
C ASP A 252 11.79 4.78 -2.22
N SER A 253 11.68 3.92 -3.25
CA SER A 253 12.76 3.62 -4.18
C SER A 253 12.72 4.47 -5.46
N ALA A 254 11.80 5.42 -5.56
CA ALA A 254 11.53 6.21 -6.77
C ALA A 254 11.29 5.34 -8.02
N VAL A 255 10.67 4.18 -7.85
CA VAL A 255 10.27 3.26 -8.93
C VAL A 255 8.83 3.59 -9.32
N VAL A 256 8.62 3.90 -10.60
CA VAL A 256 7.29 4.11 -11.18
C VAL A 256 6.91 2.91 -12.04
N GLY A 257 5.62 2.74 -12.32
CA GLY A 257 5.15 1.65 -13.16
C GLY A 257 5.75 1.70 -14.57
N CYS A 258 6.08 0.52 -15.12
CA CYS A 258 6.64 0.35 -16.46
C CYS A 258 7.99 1.04 -16.69
N CYS A 259 8.73 1.38 -15.63
CA CYS A 259 10.03 2.02 -15.75
C CYS A 259 11.14 1.03 -16.04
N TRP A 260 12.27 1.56 -16.49
CA TRP A 260 13.50 0.79 -16.66
C TRP A 260 14.26 0.71 -15.33
N ILE A 261 14.56 -0.51 -14.91
CA ILE A 261 15.38 -0.82 -13.75
C ILE A 261 16.77 -1.21 -14.22
N GLN A 262 17.79 -0.64 -13.59
CA GLN A 262 19.19 -0.91 -13.89
C GLN A 262 19.87 -1.45 -12.63
N LEU A 263 20.45 -2.65 -12.74
CA LEU A 263 21.24 -3.31 -11.71
C LEU A 263 22.72 -3.19 -12.07
N PRO A 264 23.52 -2.39 -11.33
CA PRO A 264 24.94 -2.23 -11.62
C PRO A 264 25.73 -3.52 -11.45
N ALA A 265 26.80 -3.67 -12.22
CA ALA A 265 27.74 -4.78 -12.09
C ALA A 265 28.28 -4.90 -10.65
N GLY A 266 28.33 -6.13 -10.15
CA GLY A 266 28.76 -6.46 -8.78
C GLY A 266 27.74 -6.16 -7.69
N ARG A 267 26.57 -5.58 -8.01
CA ARG A 267 25.51 -5.25 -7.02
C ARG A 267 24.34 -6.23 -7.01
N TYR A 268 24.34 -7.21 -7.90
CA TYR A 268 23.35 -8.28 -7.92
C TYR A 268 24.03 -9.65 -7.98
N ARG A 269 23.25 -10.70 -7.73
CA ARG A 269 23.70 -12.08 -7.83
C ARG A 269 22.65 -12.89 -8.60
N ALA A 270 23.09 -13.64 -9.60
CA ALA A 270 22.25 -14.64 -10.24
C ALA A 270 21.85 -15.70 -9.20
N ARG A 271 20.54 -15.95 -9.06
CA ARG A 271 20.07 -17.07 -8.24
C ARG A 271 20.32 -18.36 -9.00
N GLU A 272 20.92 -19.34 -8.33
CA GLU A 272 21.01 -20.70 -8.86
C GLU A 272 19.61 -21.26 -9.07
N GLU A 273 19.36 -21.91 -10.21
CA GLU A 273 18.13 -22.66 -10.41
C GLU A 273 18.02 -23.71 -9.31
N ARG A 274 16.91 -23.66 -8.55
CA ARG A 274 16.50 -24.81 -7.76
C ARG A 274 16.01 -25.88 -8.73
N GLY A 275 16.90 -26.81 -9.08
CA GLY A 275 16.47 -28.06 -9.70
C GLY A 275 15.36 -28.72 -8.86
N PRO A 276 14.38 -29.38 -9.48
CA PRO A 276 13.31 -30.04 -8.74
C PRO A 276 13.91 -31.07 -7.78
N GLY A 277 13.72 -30.86 -6.47
CA GLY A 277 14.05 -31.84 -5.43
C GLY A 277 15.27 -31.57 -4.53
N ARG A 278 15.96 -30.42 -4.62
CA ARG A 278 17.07 -30.13 -3.70
C ARG A 278 16.60 -29.32 -2.47
N PRO A 279 16.75 -29.83 -1.23
CA PRO A 279 16.45 -29.04 -0.03
C PRO A 279 17.38 -27.82 0.06
N PRO A 280 16.96 -26.74 0.75
CA PRO A 280 17.75 -25.52 0.88
C PRO A 280 19.14 -25.85 1.44
N ARG A 281 20.19 -25.59 0.64
CA ARG A 281 21.54 -25.57 1.18
C ARG A 281 21.62 -24.39 2.15
N ALA A 282 21.86 -24.70 3.43
CA ALA A 282 22.26 -23.70 4.39
C ALA A 282 23.43 -22.90 3.80
N SER A 283 23.27 -21.58 3.74
CA SER A 283 24.32 -20.66 3.33
C SER A 283 25.54 -20.89 4.21
N GLN A 284 26.58 -21.51 3.67
CA GLN A 284 27.89 -21.48 4.32
C GLN A 284 28.42 -20.06 4.23
N PRO A 285 28.86 -19.45 5.34
CA PRO A 285 29.56 -18.18 5.30
C PRO A 285 30.91 -18.39 4.59
N ARG A 286 31.23 -17.50 3.64
CA ARG A 286 32.61 -17.20 3.24
C ARG A 286 33.01 -15.90 3.89
#